data_AF-A0A7S4K6Q9-F1
#
_entry.id   AF-A0A7S4K6Q9-F1
#
_cell.length_a   1.000
_cell.length_b   1.000
_cell.length_c   1.000
_cell.angle_alpha   90.00
_cell.angle_beta   90.00
_cell.angle_gamma   90.00
#
_symmetry.space_group_name_H-M   'P 1'
#
loop_
_entity.id
_entity.type
_entity.pdbx_description
1 polymer ?
#
loop_
_entity_poly.entity_id
_entity_poly.type
_entity_poly.pdbx_seq_one_letter_code
_entity_poly.pdbx_strand_id
1 'polypeptide(L)'
;LDFYGRPTEALWFHISRLDRARISFFLNTAWFFHMINLVFILYYWNYIDTQIWPGAFLINMPALLSIGSVITGGVLQGKAEQKLIDAQPERFPPAPTKYIKEGFHEWRTGKSGKPLMETIKAKLSDFEDTYGDKGGPSAGMGLMEIKVAVPSSKSDV
;
A
#
# COMPACT_ATOMS: atom_id res chain seq x y z
N LEU A 1 -2.74 -12.93 19.40
CA LEU A 1 -3.64 -12.35 20.41
C LEU A 1 -3.41 -10.87 20.35
N ASP A 2 -4.48 -10.11 20.13
CA ASP A 2 -4.46 -8.66 20.17
C ASP A 2 -4.02 -8.18 21.57
N PHE A 3 -3.70 -6.90 21.75
CA PHE A 3 -3.43 -6.30 23.07
C PHE A 3 -4.57 -6.56 24.08
N TYR A 4 -5.77 -6.88 23.57
CA TYR A 4 -6.96 -7.24 24.33
C TYR A 4 -7.21 -8.76 24.46
N GLY A 5 -6.25 -9.61 24.12
CA GLY A 5 -6.41 -11.07 24.28
C GLY A 5 -7.46 -11.70 23.37
N ARG A 6 -7.86 -11.03 22.29
CA ARG A 6 -8.75 -11.58 21.26
C ARG A 6 -7.95 -12.24 20.13
N PRO A 7 -8.47 -13.28 19.47
CA PRO A 7 -7.87 -13.80 18.24
C PRO A 7 -7.90 -12.67 17.20
N THR A 8 -6.74 -12.11 16.87
CA THR A 8 -6.63 -11.03 15.89
C THR A 8 -6.86 -11.59 14.51
N GLU A 9 -7.98 -11.25 13.89
CA GLU A 9 -8.34 -11.78 12.57
C GLU A 9 -7.55 -11.15 11.41
N ALA A 10 -6.71 -10.16 11.68
CA ALA A 10 -5.87 -9.58 10.65
C ALA A 10 -4.89 -10.62 10.09
N LEU A 11 -4.85 -10.69 8.75
CA LEU A 11 -4.05 -11.62 7.96
C LEU A 11 -2.56 -11.57 8.37
N TRP A 12 -2.07 -10.37 8.69
CA TRP A 12 -0.72 -10.11 9.16
C TRP A 12 -0.27 -11.01 10.32
N PHE A 13 -1.11 -11.24 11.33
CA PHE A 13 -0.70 -12.00 12.52
C PHE A 13 -0.60 -13.51 12.28
N HIS A 14 -1.20 -13.98 11.19
CA HIS A 14 -1.15 -15.37 10.74
C HIS A 14 0.06 -15.64 9.83
N ILE A 15 0.76 -14.60 9.37
CA ILE A 15 2.03 -14.73 8.63
C ILE A 15 3.12 -15.28 9.56
N SER A 16 3.98 -16.12 9.00
CA SER A 16 5.12 -16.69 9.71
C SER A 16 5.98 -15.57 10.33
N ARG A 17 6.58 -15.84 11.51
CA ARG A 17 7.40 -14.83 12.20
C ARG A 17 8.56 -14.34 11.35
N LEU A 18 9.17 -15.25 10.59
CA LEU A 18 10.32 -14.97 9.76
C LEU A 18 9.95 -14.14 8.52
N ASP A 19 8.79 -14.39 7.91
CA ASP A 19 8.31 -13.58 6.80
C ASP A 19 7.89 -12.18 7.28
N ARG A 20 7.23 -12.07 8.43
CA ARG A 20 6.97 -10.76 9.06
C ARG A 20 8.24 -9.99 9.34
N ALA A 21 9.26 -10.64 9.91
CA ALA A 21 10.54 -9.99 10.19
C ALA A 21 11.19 -9.47 8.90
N ARG A 22 11.15 -10.24 7.80
CA ARG A 22 11.67 -9.81 6.49
C ARG A 22 10.88 -8.61 5.94
N ILE A 23 9.55 -8.67 5.96
CA ILE A 23 8.70 -7.57 5.47
C ILE A 23 8.97 -6.31 6.29
N SER A 24 8.96 -6.41 7.63
CA SER A 24 9.26 -5.29 8.52
C SER A 24 10.67 -4.77 8.30
N PHE A 25 11.67 -5.63 8.06
CA PHE A 25 13.03 -5.20 7.76
C PHE A 25 13.10 -4.32 6.51
N PHE A 26 12.48 -4.74 5.40
CA PHE A 26 12.45 -3.94 4.17
C PHE A 26 11.67 -2.64 4.33
N LEU A 27 10.52 -2.66 5.01
CA LEU A 27 9.73 -1.44 5.26
C LEU A 27 10.45 -0.45 6.18
N ASN A 28 11.15 -0.93 7.23
CA ASN A 28 11.96 -0.06 8.09
C ASN A 28 13.20 0.47 7.37
N THR A 29 13.83 -0.35 6.54
CA THR A 29 14.97 0.07 5.70
C THR A 29 14.56 1.15 4.70
N ALA A 30 13.35 1.04 4.14
CA ALA A 30 12.79 2.07 3.28
C ALA A 30 12.67 3.42 4.00
N TRP A 31 12.13 3.40 5.22
CA TRP A 31 12.01 4.59 6.06
C TRP A 31 13.38 5.18 6.40
N PHE A 32 14.35 4.33 6.75
CA PHE A 32 15.71 4.75 7.05
C PHE A 32 16.36 5.49 5.86
N PHE A 33 16.28 4.93 4.65
CA PHE A 33 16.79 5.60 3.46
C PHE A 33 16.03 6.87 3.09
N HIS A 34 14.72 6.92 3.38
CA HIS A 34 13.93 8.13 3.19
C HIS A 34 14.41 9.25 4.12
N MET A 35 14.74 8.94 5.38
CA MET A 35 15.31 9.92 6.32
C MET A 35 16.70 10.40 5.87
N ILE A 36 17.55 9.50 5.36
CA ILE A 36 18.86 9.89 4.80
C ILE A 36 18.68 10.84 3.61
N ASN A 37 17.75 10.53 2.70
CA ASN A 37 17.41 11.42 1.59
C ASN A 37 17.01 12.82 2.09
N LEU A 38 16.13 12.90 3.10
CA LEU A 38 15.69 14.16 3.69
C LEU A 38 16.87 14.97 4.26
N VAL A 39 17.81 14.32 4.95
CA VAL A 39 19.02 14.97 5.47
C VAL A 39 19.87 15.56 4.34
N PHE A 40 20.04 14.84 3.23
CA PHE A 40 20.80 15.37 2.10
C PHE A 40 20.07 16.49 1.36
N ILE A 41 18.74 16.46 1.28
CA ILE A 41 17.94 17.59 0.75
C ILE A 41 18.13 18.83 1.64
N LEU A 42 18.13 18.65 2.96
CA LEU A 42 18.38 19.76 3.90
C LEU A 42 19.81 20.30 3.79
N TYR A 43 20.80 19.44 3.59
CA TYR A 43 22.18 19.84 3.41
C TYR A 43 22.42 20.57 2.07
N TYR A 44 21.90 20.01 0.98
CA TYR A 44 21.93 20.62 -0.36
C TYR A 44 20.65 21.44 -0.58
N TRP A 45 20.48 22.48 0.22
CA TRP A 45 19.26 23.30 0.25
C TRP A 45 18.96 23.99 -1.09
N ASN A 46 20.00 24.41 -1.83
CA ASN A 46 19.78 25.05 -3.13
C ASN A 46 19.49 24.01 -4.20
N TYR A 47 18.50 24.32 -5.03
CA TYR A 47 18.14 23.48 -6.16
C TYR A 47 19.34 23.13 -7.05
N ILE A 48 20.21 24.08 -7.36
CA ILE A 48 21.40 23.84 -8.22
C ILE A 48 22.30 22.78 -7.60
N ASP A 49 22.52 22.82 -6.29
CA ASP A 49 23.36 21.87 -5.56
C ASP A 49 22.77 20.45 -5.58
N THR A 50 21.44 20.33 -5.66
CA THR A 50 20.76 19.02 -5.82
C THR A 50 20.87 18.42 -7.23
N GLN A 51 21.27 19.21 -8.22
CA GLN A 51 21.34 18.78 -9.63
C GLN A 51 22.76 18.48 -10.10
N ILE A 52 23.77 18.95 -9.37
CA ILE A 52 25.17 18.73 -9.69
C ILE A 52 25.80 17.68 -8.79
N TRP A 53 26.92 17.11 -9.24
CA TRP A 53 27.69 16.17 -8.42
C TRP A 53 28.40 16.92 -7.30
N PRO A 54 28.42 16.42 -6.04
CA PRO A 54 27.91 15.13 -5.57
C PRO A 54 26.45 15.13 -5.06
N GLY A 55 25.78 16.29 -4.96
CA GLY A 55 24.45 16.41 -4.36
C GLY A 55 23.37 15.59 -5.07
N ALA A 56 23.39 15.57 -6.41
CA ALA A 56 22.48 14.74 -7.21
C ALA A 56 22.58 13.24 -6.87
N PHE A 57 23.79 12.74 -6.66
CA PHE A 57 23.98 11.33 -6.32
C PHE A 57 23.51 11.04 -4.89
N LEU A 58 23.92 11.87 -3.93
CA LEU A 58 23.61 11.68 -2.51
C LEU A 58 22.14 11.82 -2.17
N ILE A 59 21.38 12.62 -2.93
CA ILE A 59 19.93 12.72 -2.77
C ILE A 59 19.22 11.54 -3.47
N ASN A 60 19.52 11.28 -4.74
CA ASN A 60 18.73 10.32 -5.51
C ASN A 60 18.98 8.86 -5.10
N MET A 61 20.21 8.49 -4.71
CA MET A 61 20.52 7.11 -4.35
C MET A 61 19.71 6.60 -3.15
N PRO A 62 19.67 7.29 -1.99
CA PRO A 62 18.80 6.89 -0.88
C PRO A 62 17.32 6.91 -1.27
N ALA A 63 16.88 7.84 -2.12
CA ALA A 63 15.49 7.85 -2.61
C ALA A 63 15.15 6.56 -3.39
N LEU A 64 16.01 6.15 -4.32
CA LEU A 64 15.83 4.93 -5.10
C LEU A 64 15.87 3.68 -4.22
N LEU A 65 16.80 3.62 -3.25
CA LEU A 65 16.89 2.52 -2.29
C LEU A 65 15.65 2.45 -1.39
N SER A 66 15.10 3.60 -1.00
CA SER A 66 13.85 3.68 -0.24
C SER A 66 12.69 3.08 -1.04
N ILE A 67 12.49 3.54 -2.28
CA ILE A 67 11.44 3.04 -3.18
C ILE A 67 11.59 1.53 -3.41
N GLY A 68 12.80 1.06 -3.74
CA GLY A 68 13.06 -0.36 -3.96
C GLY A 68 12.77 -1.21 -2.72
N SER A 69 13.05 -0.69 -1.52
CA SER A 69 12.76 -1.36 -0.26
C SER A 69 11.26 -1.45 0.03
N VAL A 70 10.48 -0.38 -0.23
CA VAL A 70 9.01 -0.42 -0.11
C VAL A 70 8.42 -1.44 -1.08
N ILE A 71 8.82 -1.42 -2.34
CA ILE A 71 8.33 -2.36 -3.36
C ILE A 71 8.63 -3.80 -2.95
N THR A 72 9.86 -4.07 -2.50
CA THR A 72 10.27 -5.40 -2.06
C THR A 72 9.45 -5.85 -0.84
N GLY A 73 9.27 -4.99 0.15
CA GLY A 73 8.43 -5.26 1.32
C GLY A 73 6.99 -5.59 0.94
N GLY A 74 6.38 -4.78 0.06
CA GLY A 74 5.02 -5.00 -0.44
C GLY A 74 4.86 -6.30 -1.23
N VAL A 75 5.83 -6.65 -2.08
CA VAL A 75 5.82 -7.93 -2.83
C VAL A 75 5.94 -9.12 -1.89
N LEU A 76 6.83 -9.06 -0.89
CA LEU A 76 6.98 -10.13 0.10
C LEU A 76 5.72 -10.28 0.94
N GLN A 77 5.10 -9.17 1.35
CA GLN A 77 3.83 -9.17 2.06
C GLN A 77 2.73 -9.81 1.21
N GLY A 78 2.54 -9.36 -0.03
CA GLY A 78 1.52 -9.92 -0.91
C GLY A 78 1.70 -11.41 -1.18
N LYS A 79 2.95 -11.89 -1.30
CA LYS A 79 3.24 -13.34 -1.44
C LYS A 79 2.90 -14.12 -0.16
N ALA A 80 3.25 -13.59 1.00
CA ALA A 80 2.98 -14.23 2.28
C ALA A 80 1.47 -14.29 2.57
N GLU A 81 0.75 -13.22 2.26
CA GLU A 81 -0.70 -13.12 2.36
C GLU A 81 -1.40 -14.07 1.39
N GLN A 82 -1.01 -14.10 0.11
CA GLN A 82 -1.59 -15.02 -0.87
C GLN A 82 -1.40 -16.48 -0.43
N LYS A 83 -0.22 -16.85 0.08
CA LYS A 83 0.04 -18.20 0.57
C LYS A 83 -0.89 -18.59 1.73
N LEU A 84 -1.25 -17.65 2.60
CA LEU A 84 -2.20 -17.89 3.69
C LEU A 84 -3.63 -18.03 3.18
N ILE A 85 -4.04 -17.18 2.24
CA ILE A 85 -5.37 -17.23 1.63
C ILE A 85 -5.54 -18.57 0.89
N ASP A 86 -4.53 -19.02 0.14
CA ASP A 86 -4.56 -20.30 -0.56
C ASP A 86 -4.61 -21.49 0.41
N ALA A 87 -4.00 -21.36 1.59
CA ALA A 87 -4.01 -22.41 2.62
C ALA A 87 -5.30 -22.45 3.45
N GLN A 88 -5.99 -21.32 3.61
CA GLN A 88 -7.21 -21.20 4.42
C GLN A 88 -8.26 -20.31 3.73
N PRO A 89 -8.80 -20.73 2.56
CA PRO A 89 -9.70 -19.91 1.75
C PRO A 89 -11.07 -19.69 2.40
N GLU A 90 -11.49 -20.57 3.32
CA GLU A 90 -12.73 -20.41 4.09
C GLU A 90 -12.62 -19.33 5.17
N ARG A 91 -11.39 -19.04 5.63
CA ARG A 91 -11.12 -18.14 6.76
C ARG A 91 -10.72 -16.74 6.32
N PHE A 92 -10.04 -16.61 5.19
CA PHE A 92 -9.53 -15.33 4.70
C PHE A 92 -10.17 -14.96 3.35
N PRO A 93 -10.64 -13.71 3.19
CA PRO A 93 -11.20 -13.28 1.92
C PRO A 93 -10.11 -13.26 0.83
N PRO A 94 -10.50 -13.42 -0.45
CA PRO A 94 -9.58 -13.33 -1.58
C PRO A 94 -8.88 -11.97 -1.59
N ALA A 95 -7.59 -11.96 -1.98
CA ALA A 95 -6.83 -10.74 -2.05
C ALA A 95 -7.40 -9.78 -3.11
N PRO A 96 -7.44 -8.45 -2.87
CA PRO A 96 -7.88 -7.46 -3.85
C PRO A 96 -7.12 -7.54 -5.18
N THR A 97 -5.85 -7.98 -5.13
CA THR A 97 -4.99 -8.19 -6.30
C THR A 97 -5.55 -9.21 -7.29
N LYS A 98 -6.39 -10.16 -6.84
CA LYS A 98 -7.09 -11.11 -7.70
C LYS A 98 -8.10 -10.40 -8.61
N TYR A 99 -8.89 -9.49 -8.05
CA TYR A 99 -9.88 -8.68 -8.78
C TYR A 99 -9.23 -7.69 -9.74
N ILE A 100 -8.07 -7.13 -9.38
CA ILE A 100 -7.27 -6.27 -10.28
C ILE A 100 -6.78 -7.09 -11.48
N LYS A 101 -6.29 -8.32 -11.28
CA LYS A 101 -5.86 -9.22 -12.37
C LYS A 101 -7.02 -9.65 -13.25
N GLU A 102 -8.18 -9.96 -12.66
CA GLU A 102 -9.40 -10.30 -13.40
C GLU A 102 -9.88 -9.11 -14.25
N GLY A 103 -9.89 -7.89 -13.69
CA GLY A 103 -10.22 -6.67 -14.45
C GLY A 103 -9.23 -6.39 -15.59
N PHE A 104 -7.93 -6.59 -15.36
CA PHE A 104 -6.93 -6.47 -16.43
C PHE A 104 -7.10 -7.54 -17.51
N HIS A 105 -7.43 -8.78 -17.13
CA HIS A 105 -7.69 -9.86 -18.07
C HIS A 105 -8.96 -9.60 -18.91
N GLU A 106 -10.03 -9.11 -18.30
CA GLU A 106 -11.27 -8.72 -18.99
C GLU A 106 -11.08 -7.54 -19.94
N TRP A 107 -10.24 -6.57 -19.56
CA TRP A 107 -9.84 -5.49 -20.45
C TRP A 107 -9.02 -6.01 -21.62
N ARG A 108 -7.98 -6.81 -21.36
CA ARG A 108 -7.09 -7.39 -22.40
C ARG A 108 -7.84 -8.32 -23.37
N THR A 109 -8.85 -9.04 -22.88
CA THR A 109 -9.67 -9.94 -23.72
C THR A 109 -10.82 -9.23 -24.44
N GLY A 110 -10.93 -7.91 -24.29
CA GLY A 110 -11.95 -7.10 -24.96
C GLY A 110 -13.38 -7.30 -24.43
N LYS A 111 -13.55 -8.04 -23.33
CA LYS A 111 -14.85 -8.35 -22.74
C LYS A 111 -15.50 -7.14 -22.05
N SER A 112 -14.69 -6.19 -21.58
CA SER A 112 -15.19 -5.06 -20.79
C SER A 112 -15.75 -3.90 -21.63
N GLY A 113 -15.22 -3.67 -22.84
CA GLY A 113 -15.60 -2.52 -23.69
C GLY A 113 -15.29 -1.13 -23.09
N LYS A 114 -14.66 -1.07 -21.91
CA LYS A 114 -14.36 0.13 -21.13
C LYS A 114 -12.85 0.36 -20.96
N PRO A 115 -12.41 1.58 -20.62
CA PRO A 115 -11.02 1.84 -20.26
C PRO A 115 -10.60 1.07 -19.00
N LEU A 116 -9.33 0.64 -18.97
CA LEU A 116 -8.78 -0.26 -17.95
C LEU A 116 -9.09 0.14 -16.50
N MET A 117 -8.98 1.43 -16.18
CA MET A 117 -9.20 1.92 -14.82
C MET A 117 -10.65 1.80 -14.38
N GLU A 118 -11.61 1.92 -15.29
CA GLU A 118 -13.04 1.74 -14.97
C GLU A 118 -13.37 0.26 -14.77
N THR A 119 -12.79 -0.63 -15.57
CA THR A 119 -12.93 -2.08 -15.40
C THR A 119 -12.36 -2.55 -14.07
N ILE A 120 -11.15 -2.08 -13.72
CA ILE A 120 -10.51 -2.40 -12.44
C ILE A 120 -11.31 -1.83 -11.28
N LYS A 121 -11.76 -0.55 -11.36
CA LYS A 121 -12.57 0.07 -10.30
C LYS A 121 -13.88 -0.67 -10.07
N ALA A 122 -14.59 -1.05 -11.14
CA ALA A 122 -15.84 -1.81 -11.02
C ALA A 122 -15.65 -3.15 -10.31
N LYS A 123 -14.59 -3.89 -10.65
CA LYS A 123 -14.27 -5.17 -9.98
C LYS A 123 -13.83 -4.99 -8.53
N LEU A 124 -13.19 -3.86 -8.24
CA LEU A 124 -12.74 -3.55 -6.88
C LEU A 124 -13.93 -3.08 -6.01
N SER A 125 -14.88 -2.33 -6.56
CA SER A 125 -16.12 -1.98 -5.86
C SER A 125 -16.98 -3.22 -5.61
N ASP A 126 -17.08 -4.14 -6.57
CA ASP A 126 -17.80 -5.42 -6.37
C ASP A 126 -17.18 -6.22 -5.20
N PHE A 127 -15.86 -6.20 -5.04
CA PHE A 127 -15.16 -6.80 -3.90
C PHE A 127 -15.48 -6.06 -2.60
N GLU A 128 -15.45 -4.73 -2.60
CA GLU A 128 -15.75 -3.90 -1.43
C GLU A 128 -17.20 -4.07 -0.98
N ASP A 129 -18.16 -4.17 -1.89
CA ASP A 129 -19.57 -4.44 -1.56
C ASP A 129 -19.76 -5.87 -1.03
N THR A 130 -19.07 -6.86 -1.60
CA THR A 130 -19.21 -8.27 -1.20
C THR A 130 -18.56 -8.59 0.15
N TYR A 131 -17.44 -7.94 0.46
CA TYR A 131 -16.62 -8.26 1.64
C TYR A 131 -16.50 -7.12 2.66
N GLY A 132 -16.87 -5.89 2.29
CA GLY A 132 -16.87 -4.72 3.18
C GLY A 132 -18.11 -4.62 4.08
N ASP A 133 -19.28 -5.09 3.63
CA ASP A 133 -20.52 -5.09 4.43
C ASP A 133 -20.50 -6.14 5.56
N LYS A 134 -19.66 -7.17 5.45
CA LYS A 134 -19.58 -8.29 6.41
C LYS A 134 -18.66 -8.05 7.62
N GLY A 135 -18.23 -6.82 7.90
CA GLY A 135 -17.39 -6.53 9.07
C GLY A 135 -16.05 -7.28 9.08
N GLY A 136 -15.52 -7.61 7.89
CA GLY A 136 -14.26 -8.31 7.75
C GLY A 136 -13.05 -7.49 8.26
N PRO A 137 -11.93 -8.14 8.61
CA PRO A 137 -10.79 -7.51 9.28
C PRO A 137 -9.98 -6.49 8.44
N SER A 138 -10.50 -6.03 7.29
CA SER A 138 -9.94 -4.90 6.54
C SER A 138 -10.44 -3.53 7.03
N ALA A 139 -11.32 -3.49 8.04
CA ALA A 139 -11.80 -2.26 8.70
C ALA A 139 -10.69 -1.39 9.35
N GLY A 140 -9.41 -1.77 9.24
CA GLY A 140 -8.25 -0.99 9.70
C GLY A 140 -7.51 -0.20 8.60
N MET A 141 -7.86 -0.35 7.32
CA MET A 141 -7.36 0.53 6.25
C MET A 141 -8.51 1.33 5.64
N GLY A 142 -9.36 1.88 6.53
CA GLY A 142 -10.12 3.06 6.19
C GLY A 142 -9.12 4.11 5.70
N LEU A 143 -9.13 4.35 4.40
CA LEU A 143 -8.93 5.69 3.88
C LEU A 143 -9.80 6.56 4.80
N MET A 144 -9.18 7.20 5.79
CA MET A 144 -9.82 8.33 6.43
C MET A 144 -10.18 9.23 5.27
N GLU A 145 -11.47 9.30 4.97
CA GLU A 145 -12.05 10.49 4.39
C GLU A 145 -11.52 11.63 5.26
N ILE A 146 -10.46 12.28 4.79
CA ILE A 146 -10.16 13.63 5.23
C ILE A 146 -11.34 14.41 4.66
N LYS A 147 -12.43 14.45 5.42
CA LYS A 147 -13.40 15.54 5.34
C LYS A 147 -12.60 16.78 5.69
N VAL A 148 -11.98 17.36 4.67
CA VAL A 148 -11.57 18.75 4.70
C VAL A 148 -12.89 19.50 4.80
N ALA A 149 -13.30 19.79 6.03
CA ALA A 149 -14.32 20.78 6.30
C ALA A 149 -13.76 22.09 5.76
N VAL A 150 -14.10 22.41 4.51
CA VAL A 150 -13.92 23.75 3.97
C VAL A 150 -14.85 24.64 4.79
N PRO A 151 -14.33 25.53 5.65
CA PRO A 151 -15.18 26.46 6.36
C PRO A 151 -15.76 27.42 5.30
N SER A 152 -17.08 27.40 5.19
CA SER A 152 -17.85 28.40 4.46
C SER A 152 -17.55 29.78 5.05
N SER A 153 -16.70 30.57 4.36
CA SER A 153 -16.62 32.01 4.64
C SER A 153 -17.83 32.66 3.97
N LYS A 154 -18.86 32.93 4.77
CA LYS A 154 -19.82 33.97 4.44
C LYS A 154 -19.06 35.29 4.34
N SER A 155 -19.01 35.85 3.14
CA SER A 155 -18.64 37.24 2.93
C SER A 155 -19.86 38.10 3.28
N ASP A 156 -19.91 38.57 4.53
CA ASP A 156 -20.74 39.70 4.92
C ASP A 156 -19.89 40.97 4.73
N VAL A 157 -20.07 41.64 3.58
CA VAL A 157 -19.95 43.10 3.40
C VAL A 157 -20.97 43.52 2.35
#